data_AF-A0A350NUT4-F1
#
_entry.id   AF-A0A350NUT4-F1
#
_cell.length_a   1.000
_cell.length_b   1.000
_cell.length_c   1.000
_cell.angle_alpha   90.00
_cell.angle_beta   90.00
_cell.angle_gamma   90.00
#
_symmetry.space_group_name_H-M   'P 1'
#
loop_
_entity.id
_entity.type
_entity.pdbx_description
1 polymer ?
#
loop_
_entity_poly.entity_id
_entity_poly.type
_entity_poly.pdbx_seq_one_letter_code
_entity_poly.pdbx_strand_id
1 'polypeptide(L)'
;MVLDIVHTYKQEQQAHIRLAVLERNFWKRIEADTDLSVGQARIGERITNLYLDGMVQNKNGYALTKKGREQLAFAPWKKEEVA
;
A
#
# COMPACT_ATOMS: atom_id res chain seq x y z
N MET A 1 0.00 5.30 -0.78
CA MET A 1 0.13 4.73 0.58
C MET A 1 0.00 3.20 0.67
N VAL A 2 -1.16 2.58 0.38
CA VAL A 2 -1.32 1.11 0.54
C VAL A 2 -0.40 0.33 -0.42
N LEU A 3 -0.33 0.76 -1.69
CA LEU A 3 0.55 0.15 -2.69
C LEU A 3 2.03 0.25 -2.27
N ASP A 4 2.43 1.37 -1.66
CA ASP A 4 3.79 1.56 -1.13
C ASP A 4 4.09 0.58 0.00
N ILE A 5 3.17 0.39 0.96
CA ILE A 5 3.38 -0.56 2.07
C ILE A 5 3.54 -2.00 1.52
N VAL A 6 2.68 -2.41 0.58
CA VAL A 6 2.78 -3.73 -0.06
C VAL A 6 4.11 -3.87 -0.82
N HIS A 7 4.53 -2.80 -1.51
CA HIS A 7 5.79 -2.79 -2.26
C HIS A 7 7.01 -2.91 -1.33
N THR A 8 7.11 -2.02 -0.34
CA THR A 8 8.21 -1.99 0.63
C THR A 8 8.33 -3.32 1.37
N TYR A 9 7.21 -3.86 1.85
CA TYR A 9 7.21 -5.15 2.54
C TYR A 9 7.72 -6.29 1.63
N LYS A 10 7.35 -6.29 0.35
CA LYS A 10 7.83 -7.28 -0.61
C LYS A 10 9.34 -7.14 -0.87
N GLN A 11 9.89 -5.92 -0.90
CA GLN A 11 11.33 -5.70 -1.07
C GLN A 11 12.13 -6.17 0.15
N GLU A 12 11.66 -5.82 1.35
CA GLU A 12 12.37 -6.11 2.61
C GLU A 12 12.26 -7.56 3.03
N GLN A 13 11.06 -8.14 2.95
CA GLN A 13 10.77 -9.47 3.49
C GLN A 13 10.71 -10.56 2.40
N GLN A 14 10.83 -10.18 1.12
CA GLN A 14 10.69 -11.07 -0.04
C GLN A 14 9.39 -11.91 -0.05
N ALA A 15 8.38 -11.51 0.74
CA ALA A 15 7.15 -12.25 0.98
C ALA A 15 5.89 -11.44 0.66
N HIS A 16 4.73 -12.10 0.58
CA HIS A 16 3.44 -11.43 0.45
C HIS A 16 2.97 -10.91 1.82
N ILE A 17 2.44 -9.69 1.86
CA ILE A 17 2.04 -9.08 3.13
C ILE A 17 0.67 -9.61 3.58
N ARG A 18 0.56 -10.02 4.85
CA ARG A 18 -0.71 -10.41 5.46
C ARG A 18 -1.51 -9.17 5.86
N LEU A 19 -2.84 -9.27 5.87
CA LEU A 19 -3.74 -8.16 6.20
C LEU A 19 -3.36 -7.47 7.53
N ALA A 20 -3.22 -8.24 8.61
CA ALA A 20 -2.88 -7.70 9.93
C ALA A 20 -1.55 -6.93 9.96
N VAL A 21 -0.59 -7.32 9.11
CA VAL A 21 0.71 -6.64 8.99
C VAL A 21 0.57 -5.36 8.16
N LEU A 22 -0.21 -5.42 7.08
CA LEU A 22 -0.54 -4.27 6.25
C LEU A 22 -1.26 -3.19 7.06
N GLU A 23 -2.27 -3.57 7.84
CA GLU A 23 -3.03 -2.68 8.72
C GLU A 23 -2.13 -2.02 9.76
N ARG A 24 -1.25 -2.78 10.42
CA ARG A 24 -0.31 -2.23 11.40
C ARG A 24 0.64 -1.20 10.77
N ASN A 25 1.21 -1.50 9.59
CA ASN A 25 2.10 -0.57 8.91
C ASN A 25 1.37 0.68 8.42
N PHE A 26 0.11 0.54 8.03
CA PHE A 26 -0.73 1.66 7.65
C PHE A 26 -1.01 2.57 8.84
N TRP A 27 -1.41 2.01 9.99
CA TRP A 27 -1.63 2.78 11.21
C TRP A 27 -0.38 3.52 11.66
N LYS A 28 0.80 2.89 11.62
CA LYS A 28 2.07 3.56 11.93
C LYS A 28 2.35 4.76 11.01
N ARG A 29 2.00 4.66 9.72
CA ARG A 29 2.15 5.79 8.79
C ARG A 29 1.13 6.90 9.05
N ILE A 30 -0.11 6.56 9.41
CA ILE A 30 -1.12 7.54 9.83
C ILE A 30 -0.67 8.25 11.12
N GLU A 31 -0.17 7.51 12.11
CA GLU A 31 0.30 8.08 13.39
C GLU A 31 1.49 9.02 13.22
N ALA A 32 2.37 8.74 12.26
CA ALA A 32 3.54 9.57 11.95
C ALA A 32 3.20 10.83 11.12
N ASP A 33 2.05 10.84 10.46
CA ASP A 33 1.66 11.87 9.50
C ASP A 33 0.46 12.65 10.07
N THR A 34 0.77 13.72 10.80
CA THR A 34 -0.17 14.56 11.57
C THR A 34 -1.33 15.15 10.76
N ASP A 35 -1.26 15.14 9.43
CA ASP A 35 -2.28 15.66 8.52
C ASP A 35 -3.32 14.61 8.06
N LEU A 36 -3.13 13.32 8.36
CA LEU A 36 -4.05 12.27 7.93
C LEU A 36 -5.23 12.10 8.92
N SER A 37 -6.39 12.66 8.55
CA SER A 37 -7.63 12.54 9.34
C SER A 37 -8.18 11.11 9.45
N VAL A 38 -9.01 10.87 10.48
CA VAL A 38 -9.75 9.61 10.73
C VAL A 38 -10.53 9.11 9.50
N GLY A 39 -10.89 9.98 8.55
CA GLY A 39 -11.51 9.58 7.28
C GLY A 39 -10.63 8.68 6.40
N GLN A 40 -9.30 8.72 6.57
CA GLN A 40 -8.33 7.86 5.89
C GLN A 40 -8.20 6.46 6.55
N ALA A 41 -8.82 6.24 7.71
CA ALA A 41 -8.72 5.01 8.50
C ALA A 41 -9.40 3.78 7.87
N ARG A 42 -10.17 3.95 6.79
CA ARG A 42 -10.88 2.84 6.12
C ARG A 42 -9.96 2.02 5.22
N ILE A 43 -8.94 1.42 5.84
CA ILE A 43 -7.95 0.63 5.11
C ILE A 43 -8.57 -0.59 4.41
N GLY A 44 -9.53 -1.27 5.05
CA GLY A 44 -10.21 -2.43 4.47
C GLY A 44 -10.93 -2.08 3.15
N GLU A 45 -11.70 -0.99 3.14
CA GLU A 45 -12.37 -0.49 1.93
C GLU A 45 -11.36 -0.15 0.83
N ARG A 46 -10.24 0.49 1.19
CA ARG A 46 -9.17 0.82 0.25
C ARG A 46 -8.52 -0.41 -0.37
N ILE A 47 -8.25 -1.44 0.43
CA ILE A 47 -7.67 -2.69 -0.07
C ILE A 47 -8.64 -3.39 -1.02
N THR A 48 -9.93 -3.43 -0.65
CA THR A 48 -10.99 -3.99 -1.49
C THR A 48 -11.07 -3.27 -2.84
N ASN A 49 -11.08 -1.94 -2.86
CA ASN A 49 -11.10 -1.17 -4.10
C ASN A 49 -9.85 -1.45 -4.96
N LEU A 50 -8.66 -1.48 -4.36
CA LEU A 50 -7.43 -1.82 -5.08
C LEU A 50 -7.43 -3.26 -5.64
N TYR A 51 -8.09 -4.19 -4.95
CA TYR A 51 -8.24 -5.56 -5.42
C TYR A 51 -9.20 -5.63 -6.62
N LEU A 52 -10.36 -4.96 -6.51
CA LEU A 52 -11.35 -4.87 -7.59
C LEU A 52 -10.77 -4.17 -8.83
N ASP A 53 -9.94 -3.14 -8.64
CA ASP A 53 -9.24 -2.42 -9.71
C ASP A 53 -8.08 -3.21 -10.34
N GLY A 54 -7.77 -4.39 -9.80
CA GLY A 54 -6.66 -5.24 -10.25
C GLY A 54 -5.27 -4.67 -9.93
N MET A 55 -5.16 -3.77 -8.95
CA MET A 55 -3.87 -3.19 -8.51
C MET A 55 -3.14 -4.12 -7.53
N VAL A 56 -3.89 -4.84 -6.69
CA VAL A 56 -3.37 -5.87 -5.79
C VAL A 56 -4.03 -7.21 -6.08
N GLN A 57 -3.29 -8.29 -5.83
CA GLN A 57 -3.82 -9.65 -5.82
C GLN A 57 -3.62 -10.26 -4.43
N ASN A 58 -4.52 -11.16 -4.03
CA ASN A 58 -4.38 -11.95 -2.81
C ASN A 58 -4.10 -13.41 -3.17
N LYS A 59 -2.85 -13.85 -2.97
CA LYS A 59 -2.41 -15.24 -3.13
C LYS A 59 -1.54 -15.60 -1.92
N ASN A 60 -2.17 -16.05 -0.85
CA ASN A 60 -1.53 -16.25 0.47
C ASN A 60 -0.94 -14.96 1.07
N GLY A 61 -1.65 -13.85 0.89
CA GLY A 61 -1.19 -12.50 1.21
C GLY A 61 -1.28 -11.57 0.00
N TYR A 62 -1.22 -10.28 0.26
CA TYR A 62 -1.32 -9.26 -0.77
C TYR A 62 0.02 -9.03 -1.46
N ALA A 63 -0.05 -8.88 -2.78
CA ALA A 63 1.07 -8.50 -3.63
C ALA A 63 0.59 -7.56 -4.74
N LEU A 64 1.49 -6.70 -5.23
CA LEU A 64 1.21 -5.84 -6.39
C LEU A 64 1.08 -6.67 -7.66
N THR A 65 0.10 -6.31 -8.49
CA THR A 65 0.04 -6.77 -9.89
C THR A 65 0.99 -5.97 -10.76
N LYS A 66 1.07 -6.29 -12.07
CA LYS A 66 1.80 -5.44 -13.03
C LYS A 66 1.23 -4.01 -13.06
N LYS A 67 -0.10 -3.90 -13.18
CA LYS A 67 -0.85 -2.63 -13.14
C LYS A 67 -0.57 -1.84 -11.86
N GLY A 68 -0.60 -2.51 -10.70
CA GLY A 68 -0.31 -1.87 -9.42
C GLY A 68 1.12 -1.33 -9.29
N ARG A 69 2.11 -2.02 -9.87
CA ARG A 69 3.49 -1.52 -9.93
C ARG A 69 3.65 -0.32 -10.87
N GLU A 70 2.99 -0.36 -12.02
CA GLU A 70 2.98 0.77 -12.96
C GLU A 70 2.34 2.00 -12.32
N GLN A 71 1.17 1.86 -11.70
CA GLN A 71 0.51 2.95 -10.98
C GLN A 71 1.40 3.54 -9.88
N LEU A 72 2.15 2.69 -9.16
CA LEU A 72 3.11 3.13 -8.16
C LEU A 72 4.26 3.95 -8.77
N ALA A 73 4.72 3.60 -9.97
CA ALA A 73 5.77 4.33 -10.66
C ALA A 73 5.32 5.73 -11.13
N PHE A 74 4.01 5.92 -11.37
CA PHE A 74 3.42 7.22 -11.72
C PHE A 74 2.90 8.01 -10.52
N ALA A 75 3.09 7.51 -9.29
CA ALA A 75 2.55 8.15 -8.11
C ALA A 75 3.24 9.52 -7.87
N PRO A 76 2.48 10.62 -7.72
CA PRO A 76 3.02 11.99 -7.71
C PRO A 76 4.04 12.24 -6.57
N TRP A 77 3.94 11.51 -5.45
CA TRP A 77 4.86 11.66 -4.31
C TRP A 77 6.24 11.02 -4.50
N LYS A 78 6.44 10.18 -5.53
CA LYS A 78 7.78 9.64 -5.85
C LYS A 78 8.64 10.59 -6.68
N LYS A 79 8.09 11.69 -7.19
CA LYS A 79 8.86 12.68 -7.96
C LYS A 79 9.79 13.53 -7.08
N GLU A 80 9.60 13.53 -5.76
CA GLU A 80 10.45 14.29 -4.83
C GLU A 80 11.72 13.53 -4.39
N GLU A 81 11.83 12.22 -4.61
CA GLU A 81 13.05 11.45 -4.32
C GLU A 81 14.10 11.51 -5.45
N VAL A 82 13.83 12.23 -6.54
CA VAL A 82 14.75 12.41 -7.66
C VAL A 82 14.89 13.90 -8.00
N ALA A 83 15.51 14.66 -7.10
CA ALA A 83 16.03 16.00 -7.37
C ALA A 83 17.33 16.21 -6.57
#